data_AF-A0A7V9GGV7-F1
#
_entry.id   AF-A0A7V9GGV7-F1
#
_cell.length_a   1.000
_cell.length_b   1.000
_cell.length_c   1.000
_cell.angle_alpha   90.00
_cell.angle_beta   90.00
_cell.angle_gamma   90.00
#
_symmetry.space_group_name_H-M   'P 1'
#
loop_
_entity.id
_entity.type
_entity.pdbx_description
1 polymer ?
#
loop_
_entity_poly.entity_id
_entity_poly.type
_entity_poly.pdbx_seq_one_letter_code
_entity_poly.pdbx_strand_id
1 'polypeptide(L)'
;MVRRTLERVEVEDWIDRLARHDGEARLHRTRDRARELAPVLGLERQMDILDGLIGAALRTHNATLVSPSLRARAVGQAYDPERVAGFEAFADVLEARAPAIVPGLPGDEPRRRFLPFYEAYFSNFIEGTEFTPDEAASIVFDDVVPANRPADAHDITGTYRIVADPAEMSRAPRDPDEFLDLLRGRHAVLMAGRPDKGPGQFKQRDNRAGGTDFVAHELVEGTLRAGVDVGAPVGGAFARAAYTMFLVSEVHPFADGNGRIARVMMNAALVSAGEGRIIVPTVYRDNDVLALRGATHNRHFDGLLAVLEFAQRYTARVDFTDRHTAEADLPRTNAFRDPVEADNAGIRLVLP
;
A
#
# COMPACT_ATOMS: atom_id res chain seq x y z
N MET A 1 12.13 -40.02 -6.33
CA MET A 1 10.78 -40.63 -6.15
C MET A 1 9.87 -39.51 -5.66
N VAL A 2 8.79 -39.17 -6.37
CA VAL A 2 7.85 -38.12 -5.91
C VAL A 2 7.14 -38.65 -4.67
N ARG A 3 7.20 -37.89 -3.58
CA ARG A 3 6.58 -38.25 -2.31
C ARG A 3 5.05 -38.30 -2.48
N ARG A 4 4.41 -39.28 -1.84
CA ARG A 4 2.95 -39.50 -1.93
C ARG A 4 2.16 -38.97 -0.73
N THR A 5 2.82 -38.34 0.24
CA THR A 5 2.21 -37.82 1.47
C THR A 5 2.70 -36.40 1.74
N LEU A 6 1.81 -35.58 2.28
CA LEU A 6 2.13 -34.24 2.77
C LEU A 6 2.78 -34.33 4.15
N GLU A 7 3.74 -33.45 4.41
CA GLU A 7 4.26 -33.14 5.74
C GLU A 7 3.25 -32.36 6.57
N ARG A 8 3.46 -32.32 7.89
CA ARG A 8 2.57 -31.61 8.81
C ARG A 8 2.36 -30.14 8.41
N VAL A 9 3.43 -29.42 8.09
CA VAL A 9 3.36 -28.01 7.66
C VAL A 9 2.56 -27.85 6.37
N GLU A 10 2.73 -28.76 5.40
CA GLU A 10 2.01 -28.72 4.12
C GLU A 10 0.51 -28.96 4.30
N VAL A 11 0.12 -29.85 5.23
CA VAL A 11 -1.29 -30.06 5.60
C VAL A 11 -1.87 -28.80 6.25
N GLU A 12 -1.14 -28.17 7.17
CA GLU A 12 -1.60 -26.96 7.85
C GLU A 12 -1.76 -25.78 6.88
N ASP A 13 -0.80 -25.56 5.99
CA ASP A 13 -0.88 -24.55 4.93
C ASP A 13 -2.03 -24.82 3.95
N TRP A 14 -2.31 -26.10 3.66
CA TRP A 14 -3.44 -26.48 2.84
C TRP A 14 -4.79 -26.19 3.51
N ILE A 15 -4.90 -26.40 4.83
CA ILE A 15 -6.11 -26.05 5.59
C ILE A 15 -6.32 -24.54 5.59
N ASP A 16 -5.28 -23.74 5.87
CA ASP A 16 -5.38 -22.28 5.80
C ASP A 16 -5.80 -21.82 4.40
N ARG A 17 -5.20 -22.40 3.35
CA ARG A 17 -5.55 -22.10 1.96
C ARG A 17 -7.02 -22.39 1.65
N LEU A 18 -7.54 -23.54 2.07
CA LEU A 18 -8.96 -23.86 1.92
C LEU A 18 -9.85 -22.84 2.63
N ALA A 19 -9.45 -22.43 3.84
CA ALA A 19 -10.19 -21.43 4.61
C ALA A 19 -10.24 -20.07 3.88
N ARG A 20 -9.11 -19.62 3.32
CA ARG A 20 -9.00 -18.34 2.60
C ARG A 20 -9.81 -18.29 1.31
N HIS A 21 -9.79 -19.35 0.51
CA HIS A 21 -10.43 -19.34 -0.81
C HIS A 21 -11.89 -19.78 -0.77
N ASP A 22 -12.24 -20.74 0.07
CA ASP A 22 -13.56 -21.38 0.05
C ASP A 22 -14.37 -21.17 1.35
N GLY A 23 -13.78 -20.53 2.36
CA GLY A 23 -14.42 -20.22 3.63
C GLY A 23 -14.59 -21.41 4.59
N GLU A 24 -15.12 -21.12 5.78
CA GLU A 24 -15.33 -22.11 6.85
C GLU A 24 -16.24 -23.26 6.42
N ALA A 25 -17.25 -22.97 5.58
CA ALA A 25 -18.16 -23.99 5.07
C ALA A 25 -17.43 -25.10 4.29
N ARG A 26 -16.34 -24.76 3.58
CA ARG A 26 -15.51 -25.76 2.92
C ARG A 26 -14.73 -26.61 3.90
N LEU A 27 -14.17 -26.00 4.95
CA LEU A 27 -13.47 -26.74 5.99
C LEU A 27 -14.41 -27.75 6.67
N HIS A 28 -15.64 -27.35 6.99
CA HIS A 28 -16.65 -28.25 7.52
C HIS A 28 -16.92 -29.44 6.60
N ARG A 29 -17.20 -29.19 5.30
CA ARG A 29 -17.42 -30.28 4.32
C ARG A 29 -16.22 -31.21 4.19
N THR A 30 -15.01 -30.65 4.16
CA THR A 30 -13.77 -31.43 4.08
C THR A 30 -13.62 -32.33 5.30
N ARG A 31 -13.84 -31.79 6.50
CA ARG A 31 -13.79 -32.53 7.76
C ARG A 31 -14.81 -33.66 7.80
N ASP A 32 -16.06 -33.37 7.45
CA ASP A 32 -17.14 -34.36 7.52
C ASP A 32 -16.92 -35.49 6.51
N ARG A 33 -16.46 -35.16 5.29
CA ARG A 33 -16.10 -36.17 4.30
C ARG A 33 -14.91 -37.04 4.75
N ALA A 34 -13.92 -36.46 5.41
CA ALA A 34 -12.79 -37.21 5.94
C ALA A 34 -13.23 -38.18 7.06
N ARG A 35 -14.18 -37.77 7.92
CA ARG A 35 -14.75 -38.63 8.97
C ARG A 35 -15.48 -39.85 8.40
N GLU A 36 -16.19 -39.69 7.29
CA GLU A 36 -16.85 -40.82 6.59
C GLU A 36 -15.85 -41.82 6.01
N LEU A 37 -14.73 -41.32 5.47
CA LEU A 37 -13.75 -42.15 4.76
C LEU A 37 -12.73 -42.82 5.69
N ALA A 38 -12.42 -42.20 6.82
CA ALA A 38 -11.35 -42.67 7.70
C ALA A 38 -11.51 -44.13 8.18
N PRO A 39 -12.70 -44.61 8.61
CA PRO A 39 -12.88 -46.01 9.01
C PRO A 39 -12.73 -46.99 7.85
N VAL A 40 -13.14 -46.58 6.64
CA VAL A 40 -13.04 -47.42 5.43
C VAL A 40 -11.58 -47.58 4.98
N LEU A 41 -10.75 -46.56 5.26
CA LEU A 41 -9.35 -46.52 4.87
C LEU A 41 -8.39 -46.95 5.99
N GLY A 42 -8.87 -47.19 7.21
CA GLY A 42 -8.03 -47.46 8.39
C GLY A 42 -7.16 -46.27 8.80
N LEU A 43 -7.69 -45.05 8.67
CA LEU A 43 -6.99 -43.77 8.89
C LEU A 43 -7.58 -42.95 10.05
N GLU A 44 -8.16 -43.61 11.06
CA GLU A 44 -8.85 -42.97 12.19
C GLU A 44 -7.92 -42.04 12.97
N ARG A 45 -6.69 -42.47 13.23
CA ARG A 45 -5.68 -41.63 13.90
C ARG A 45 -5.37 -40.36 13.09
N GLN A 46 -5.27 -40.47 11.77
CA GLN A 46 -5.02 -39.33 10.89
C GLN A 46 -6.23 -38.40 10.85
N MET A 47 -7.44 -38.95 10.95
CA MET A 47 -8.66 -38.15 11.08
C MET A 47 -8.66 -37.34 12.37
N ASP A 48 -8.32 -37.92 13.53
CA ASP A 48 -8.25 -37.17 14.80
C ASP A 48 -7.28 -35.98 14.70
N ILE A 49 -6.15 -36.19 14.03
CA ILE A 49 -5.15 -35.16 13.76
C ILE A 49 -5.71 -34.04 12.86
N LEU A 50 -6.39 -34.41 11.77
CA LEU A 50 -7.03 -33.47 10.85
C LEU A 50 -8.17 -32.70 11.54
N ASP A 51 -8.94 -33.37 12.39
CA ASP A 51 -10.05 -32.79 13.15
C ASP A 51 -9.57 -31.69 14.07
N GLY A 52 -8.50 -31.96 14.83
CA GLY A 52 -7.87 -30.97 15.70
C GLY A 52 -7.30 -29.78 14.92
N LEU A 53 -6.71 -30.01 13.75
CA LEU A 53 -6.22 -28.94 12.88
C LEU A 53 -7.34 -28.05 12.34
N ILE A 54 -8.41 -28.65 11.80
CA ILE A 54 -9.56 -27.91 11.30
C ILE A 54 -10.27 -27.19 12.46
N GLY A 55 -10.37 -27.81 13.63
CA GLY A 55 -10.89 -27.18 14.84
C GLY A 55 -10.09 -25.96 15.27
N ALA A 56 -8.76 -26.00 15.16
CA ALA A 56 -7.91 -24.84 15.40
C ALA A 56 -8.09 -23.76 14.32
N ALA A 57 -8.19 -24.15 13.05
CA ALA A 57 -8.46 -23.22 11.94
C ALA A 57 -9.78 -22.45 12.12
N LEU A 58 -10.82 -23.13 12.63
CA LEU A 58 -12.14 -22.59 12.95
C LEU A 58 -12.20 -21.92 14.34
N ARG A 59 -11.08 -21.89 15.07
CA ARG A 59 -10.96 -21.32 16.42
C ARG A 59 -11.91 -21.96 17.45
N THR A 60 -12.28 -23.23 17.26
CA THR A 60 -13.12 -24.00 18.20
C THR A 60 -12.30 -24.83 19.18
N HIS A 61 -11.05 -25.14 18.84
CA HIS A 61 -10.15 -25.94 19.67
C HIS A 61 -8.71 -25.41 19.58
N ASN A 62 -7.89 -25.73 20.57
CA ASN A 62 -6.45 -25.49 20.50
C ASN A 62 -5.75 -26.73 19.94
N ALA A 63 -4.76 -26.51 19.07
CA ALA A 63 -3.88 -27.56 18.56
C ALA A 63 -2.44 -27.05 18.55
N THR A 64 -1.48 -27.97 18.63
CA THR A 64 -0.08 -27.64 18.33
C THR A 64 0.05 -27.50 16.81
N LEU A 65 0.35 -26.29 16.38
CA LEU A 65 0.48 -25.88 14.98
C LEU A 65 1.94 -25.54 14.68
N VAL A 66 2.40 -25.94 13.51
CA VAL A 66 3.78 -25.70 13.05
C VAL A 66 3.85 -24.67 11.93
N SER A 67 2.79 -24.54 11.13
CA SER A 67 2.70 -23.53 10.08
C SER A 67 2.50 -22.14 10.68
N PRO A 68 3.25 -21.11 10.23
CA PRO A 68 2.97 -19.72 10.56
C PRO A 68 1.55 -19.28 10.18
N SER A 69 1.07 -19.66 8.99
CA SER A 69 -0.23 -19.21 8.46
C SER A 69 -1.40 -19.75 9.30
N LEU A 70 -1.37 -21.04 9.63
CA LEU A 70 -2.42 -21.65 10.43
C LEU A 70 -2.38 -21.19 11.90
N ARG A 71 -1.18 -20.94 12.46
CA ARG A 71 -1.04 -20.32 13.80
C ARG A 71 -1.70 -18.95 13.84
N ALA A 72 -1.42 -18.10 12.86
CA ALA A 72 -2.01 -16.76 12.78
C ALA A 72 -3.53 -16.83 12.65
N ARG A 73 -4.05 -17.73 11.81
CA ARG A 73 -5.51 -17.97 11.71
C ARG A 73 -6.14 -18.41 13.02
N ALA A 74 -5.53 -19.37 13.72
CA ALA A 74 -6.08 -19.92 14.96
C ALA A 74 -6.23 -18.87 16.07
N VAL A 75 -5.47 -17.76 16.01
CA VAL A 75 -5.58 -16.64 16.95
C VAL A 75 -6.35 -15.44 16.39
N GLY A 76 -7.01 -15.59 15.24
CA GLY A 76 -7.80 -14.53 14.62
C GLY A 76 -6.99 -13.46 13.87
N GLN A 77 -5.74 -13.75 13.55
CA GLN A 77 -4.81 -12.86 12.85
C GLN A 77 -4.42 -13.42 11.47
N ALA A 78 -5.36 -14.07 10.78
CA ALA A 78 -5.11 -14.63 9.46
C ALA A 78 -4.62 -13.53 8.50
N TYR A 79 -3.68 -13.90 7.63
CA TYR A 79 -3.07 -13.01 6.65
C TYR A 79 -3.00 -13.67 5.28
N ASP A 80 -2.67 -12.90 4.25
CA ASP A 80 -2.40 -13.40 2.91
C ASP A 80 -0.92 -13.81 2.77
N PRO A 81 -0.60 -15.11 2.74
CA PRO A 81 0.79 -15.57 2.69
C PRO A 81 1.47 -15.28 1.35
N GLU A 82 0.71 -15.13 0.26
CA GLU A 82 1.29 -14.81 -1.05
C GLU A 82 1.80 -13.36 -1.08
N ARG A 83 1.05 -12.43 -0.45
CA ARG A 83 1.48 -11.04 -0.29
C ARG A 83 2.65 -10.90 0.67
N VAL A 84 2.62 -11.62 1.80
CA VAL A 84 3.76 -11.62 2.73
C VAL A 84 5.04 -12.13 2.07
N ALA A 85 4.96 -13.21 1.26
CA ALA A 85 6.12 -13.68 0.50
C ALA A 85 6.61 -12.66 -0.56
N GLY A 86 5.73 -11.81 -1.07
CA GLY A 86 6.09 -10.67 -1.93
C GLY A 86 6.82 -9.58 -1.14
N PHE A 87 6.38 -9.29 0.08
CA PHE A 87 7.03 -8.33 0.97
C PHE A 87 8.43 -8.79 1.40
N GLU A 88 8.58 -10.06 1.77
CA GLU A 88 9.88 -10.66 2.12
C GLU A 88 10.87 -10.51 0.95
N ALA A 89 10.43 -10.89 -0.26
CA ALA A 89 11.26 -10.78 -1.45
C ALA A 89 11.63 -9.32 -1.80
N PHE A 90 10.74 -8.36 -1.52
CA PHE A 90 11.06 -6.95 -1.73
C PHE A 90 12.01 -6.41 -0.66
N ALA A 91 11.83 -6.80 0.61
CA ALA A 91 12.74 -6.46 1.70
C ALA A 91 14.16 -6.97 1.42
N ASP A 92 14.31 -8.21 0.95
CA ASP A 92 15.60 -8.78 0.54
C ASP A 92 16.30 -7.91 -0.55
N VAL A 93 15.55 -7.46 -1.55
CA VAL A 93 16.08 -6.57 -2.61
C VAL A 93 16.50 -5.22 -2.05
N LEU A 94 15.72 -4.65 -1.13
CA LEU A 94 16.03 -3.37 -0.50
C LEU A 94 17.28 -3.45 0.39
N GLU A 95 17.41 -4.51 1.19
CA GLU A 95 18.58 -4.74 2.07
C GLU A 95 19.87 -4.97 1.28
N ALA A 96 19.78 -5.57 0.10
CA ALA A 96 20.92 -5.77 -0.78
C ALA A 96 21.41 -4.48 -1.48
N ARG A 97 20.65 -3.39 -1.41
CA ARG A 97 21.00 -2.12 -2.09
C ARG A 97 21.70 -1.15 -1.17
N ALA A 98 22.68 -0.44 -1.73
CA ALA A 98 23.31 0.68 -1.05
C ALA A 98 22.29 1.83 -0.87
N PRO A 99 22.27 2.51 0.29
CA PRO A 99 21.41 3.68 0.49
C PRO A 99 21.72 4.79 -0.51
N ALA A 100 20.68 5.31 -1.17
CA ALA A 100 20.75 6.50 -2.00
C ALA A 100 20.08 7.65 -1.25
N ILE A 101 20.88 8.52 -0.65
CA ILE A 101 20.37 9.64 0.16
C ILE A 101 20.08 10.83 -0.74
N VAL A 102 18.84 11.30 -0.72
CA VAL A 102 18.47 12.59 -1.30
C VAL A 102 18.05 13.50 -0.15
N PRO A 103 18.85 14.51 0.22
CA PRO A 103 18.50 15.41 1.32
C PRO A 103 17.17 16.12 1.06
N GLY A 104 16.40 16.34 2.12
CA GLY A 104 15.23 17.20 2.06
C GLY A 104 15.62 18.62 1.63
N LEU A 105 14.75 19.27 0.86
CA LEU A 105 14.91 20.69 0.56
C LEU A 105 14.88 21.51 1.86
N PRO A 106 15.61 22.64 1.94
CA PRO A 106 15.54 23.52 3.09
C PRO A 106 14.09 23.89 3.39
N GLY A 107 13.63 23.64 4.62
CA GLY A 107 12.30 24.00 5.05
C GLY A 107 12.21 25.49 5.38
N ASP A 108 12.15 26.35 4.37
CA ASP A 108 11.69 27.72 4.56
C ASP A 108 10.16 27.77 4.54
N GLU A 109 9.58 28.88 5.02
CA GLU A 109 8.12 29.05 5.06
C GLU A 109 7.46 28.86 3.69
N PRO A 110 8.02 29.40 2.58
CA PRO A 110 7.41 29.20 1.27
C PRO A 110 7.41 27.75 0.79
N ARG A 111 8.51 26.99 0.92
CA ARG A 111 8.52 25.56 0.52
C ARG A 111 7.61 24.71 1.39
N ARG A 112 7.48 25.03 2.69
CA ARG A 112 6.51 24.37 3.58
C ARG A 112 5.06 24.56 3.13
N ARG A 113 4.78 25.58 2.33
CA ARG A 113 3.47 25.83 1.75
C ARG A 113 3.31 25.16 0.37
N PHE A 114 4.26 25.35 -0.54
CA PHE A 114 4.04 25.00 -1.94
C PHE A 114 4.46 23.58 -2.34
N LEU A 115 5.53 23.01 -1.76
CA LEU A 115 5.90 21.63 -2.06
C LEU A 115 4.80 20.64 -1.62
N PRO A 116 4.24 20.73 -0.40
CA PRO A 116 3.10 19.92 -0.01
C PRO A 116 1.83 20.18 -0.84
N PHE A 117 1.64 21.40 -1.34
CA PHE A 117 0.54 21.73 -2.25
C PHE A 117 0.64 20.94 -3.55
N TYR A 118 1.81 20.93 -4.20
CA TYR A 118 1.99 20.16 -5.43
C TYR A 118 1.98 18.64 -5.19
N GLU A 119 2.46 18.18 -4.04
CA GLU A 119 2.30 16.78 -3.63
C GLU A 119 0.82 16.39 -3.55
N ALA A 120 0.01 17.19 -2.88
CA ALA A 120 -1.43 16.97 -2.77
C ALA A 120 -2.14 17.07 -4.13
N TYR A 121 -1.81 18.09 -4.94
CA TYR A 121 -2.36 18.30 -6.27
C TYR A 121 -2.13 17.07 -7.17
N PHE A 122 -0.87 16.68 -7.38
CA PHE A 122 -0.55 15.59 -8.30
C PHE A 122 -1.07 14.25 -7.78
N SER A 123 -0.98 14.00 -6.47
CA SER A 123 -1.49 12.77 -5.86
C SER A 123 -2.99 12.59 -6.05
N ASN A 124 -3.78 13.68 -6.08
CA ASN A 124 -5.21 13.63 -6.35
C ASN A 124 -5.52 13.58 -7.85
N PHE A 125 -4.76 14.32 -8.67
CA PHE A 125 -4.93 14.35 -10.11
C PHE A 125 -4.82 12.95 -10.72
N ILE A 126 -3.79 12.19 -10.36
CA ILE A 126 -3.56 10.85 -10.94
C ILE A 126 -4.61 9.79 -10.53
N GLU A 127 -5.49 10.14 -9.60
CA GLU A 127 -6.61 9.31 -9.12
C GLU A 127 -7.97 9.80 -9.64
N GLY A 128 -7.98 10.78 -10.56
CA GLY A 128 -9.18 11.29 -11.24
C GLY A 128 -9.77 12.58 -10.67
N THR A 129 -9.15 13.16 -9.62
CA THR A 129 -9.53 14.49 -9.12
C THR A 129 -8.81 15.56 -9.92
N GLU A 130 -9.32 15.80 -11.13
CA GLU A 130 -8.74 16.74 -12.09
C GLU A 130 -9.26 18.16 -11.86
N PHE A 131 -8.36 19.03 -11.42
CA PHE A 131 -8.50 20.48 -11.37
C PHE A 131 -7.28 21.10 -12.07
N THR A 132 -7.42 22.32 -12.58
CA THR A 132 -6.26 23.13 -12.98
C THR A 132 -5.44 23.52 -11.74
N PRO A 133 -4.15 23.88 -11.90
CA PRO A 133 -3.33 24.38 -10.79
C PRO A 133 -3.95 25.59 -10.08
N ASP A 134 -4.58 26.50 -10.83
CA ASP A 134 -5.26 27.67 -10.26
C ASP A 134 -6.50 27.30 -9.45
N GLU A 135 -7.35 26.41 -9.95
CA GLU A 135 -8.53 25.93 -9.21
C GLU A 135 -8.11 25.22 -7.93
N ALA A 136 -7.10 24.34 -8.00
CA ALA A 136 -6.58 23.65 -6.83
C ALA A 136 -5.97 24.63 -5.81
N ALA A 137 -5.25 25.65 -6.28
CA ALA A 137 -4.70 26.70 -5.42
C ALA A 137 -5.81 27.47 -4.70
N SER A 138 -6.88 27.85 -5.39
CA SER A 138 -8.03 28.52 -4.76
C SER A 138 -8.79 27.62 -3.78
N ILE A 139 -8.88 26.32 -4.05
CA ILE A 139 -9.45 25.36 -3.09
C ILE A 139 -8.63 25.32 -1.80
N VAL A 140 -7.30 25.27 -1.91
CA VAL A 140 -6.41 25.05 -0.75
C VAL A 140 -6.09 26.33 0.02
N PHE A 141 -5.90 27.45 -0.69
CA PHE A 141 -5.41 28.70 -0.10
C PHE A 141 -6.51 29.75 0.12
N ASP A 142 -7.60 29.69 -0.64
CA ASP A 142 -8.70 30.65 -0.57
C ASP A 142 -10.01 30.02 -0.08
N ASP A 143 -9.99 28.74 0.32
CA ASP A 143 -11.14 27.94 0.78
C ASP A 143 -12.32 27.92 -0.21
N VAL A 144 -12.05 28.05 -1.52
CA VAL A 144 -13.08 28.02 -2.57
C VAL A 144 -13.54 26.58 -2.81
N VAL A 145 -14.84 26.31 -2.63
CA VAL A 145 -15.42 25.00 -2.90
C VAL A 145 -16.28 25.05 -4.18
N PRO A 146 -15.89 24.34 -5.27
CA PRO A 146 -16.69 24.27 -6.49
C PRO A 146 -18.05 23.61 -6.24
N ALA A 147 -19.13 24.29 -6.65
CA ALA A 147 -20.50 23.84 -6.38
C ALA A 147 -20.86 22.49 -7.04
N ASN A 148 -20.23 22.18 -8.18
CA ASN A 148 -20.50 20.96 -8.95
C ASN A 148 -19.69 19.73 -8.49
N ARG A 149 -18.57 19.93 -7.78
CA ARG A 149 -17.64 18.85 -7.36
C ARG A 149 -17.08 19.08 -5.94
N PRO A 150 -17.92 19.28 -4.91
CA PRO A 150 -17.45 19.61 -3.56
C PRO A 150 -16.65 18.48 -2.90
N ALA A 151 -16.94 17.21 -3.21
CA ALA A 151 -16.18 16.07 -2.69
C ALA A 151 -14.72 16.06 -3.19
N ASP A 152 -14.52 16.41 -4.46
CA ASP A 152 -13.20 16.41 -5.08
C ASP A 152 -12.33 17.55 -4.52
N ALA A 153 -12.92 18.69 -4.18
CA ALA A 153 -12.22 19.75 -3.45
C ALA A 153 -11.78 19.30 -2.04
N HIS A 154 -12.64 18.55 -1.33
CA HIS A 154 -12.27 17.98 -0.03
C HIS A 154 -11.11 16.99 -0.13
N ASP A 155 -11.00 16.21 -1.21
CA ASP A 155 -9.91 15.26 -1.41
C ASP A 155 -8.54 15.96 -1.46
N ILE A 156 -8.43 17.05 -2.22
CA ILE A 156 -7.18 17.85 -2.29
C ILE A 156 -6.89 18.49 -0.94
N THR A 157 -7.88 19.15 -0.33
CA THR A 157 -7.69 19.82 0.97
C THR A 157 -7.33 18.82 2.07
N GLY A 158 -7.97 17.65 2.11
CA GLY A 158 -7.69 16.58 3.06
C GLY A 158 -6.26 16.04 2.91
N THR A 159 -5.81 15.84 1.66
CA THR A 159 -4.43 15.42 1.39
C THR A 159 -3.43 16.49 1.83
N TYR A 160 -3.66 17.76 1.43
CA TYR A 160 -2.79 18.89 1.78
C TYR A 160 -2.67 19.07 3.30
N ARG A 161 -3.77 18.97 4.04
CA ARG A 161 -3.77 19.06 5.52
C ARG A 161 -2.81 18.09 6.18
N ILE A 162 -2.65 16.88 5.63
CA ILE A 162 -1.71 15.89 6.15
C ILE A 162 -0.29 16.25 5.73
N VAL A 163 -0.06 16.41 4.42
CA VAL A 163 1.30 16.53 3.89
C VAL A 163 1.97 17.87 4.22
N ALA A 164 1.19 18.91 4.52
CA ALA A 164 1.67 20.22 4.93
C ALA A 164 1.98 20.31 6.43
N ASP A 165 1.49 19.37 7.25
CA ASP A 165 1.75 19.35 8.70
C ASP A 165 3.11 18.65 8.99
N PRO A 166 4.15 19.39 9.43
CA PRO A 166 5.46 18.80 9.70
C PRO A 166 5.45 17.88 10.92
N ALA A 167 4.60 18.14 11.91
CA ALA A 167 4.47 17.30 13.08
C ALA A 167 3.82 15.96 12.68
N GLU A 168 2.79 15.99 11.84
CA GLU A 168 2.15 14.78 11.35
C GLU A 168 3.08 13.97 10.43
N MET A 169 3.75 14.62 9.48
CA MET A 169 4.65 13.96 8.51
C MET A 169 5.97 13.46 9.12
N SER A 170 6.35 13.94 10.31
CA SER A 170 7.53 13.44 11.02
C SER A 170 7.27 12.20 11.87
N ARG A 171 6.00 11.75 11.98
CA ARG A 171 5.62 10.53 12.70
C ARG A 171 5.91 9.29 11.85
N ALA A 172 6.88 8.50 12.30
CA ALA A 172 7.15 7.15 11.80
C ALA A 172 6.62 6.11 12.80
N PRO A 173 5.91 5.06 12.34
CA PRO A 173 5.43 4.01 13.23
C PRO A 173 6.58 3.16 13.76
N ARG A 174 6.49 2.75 15.02
CA ARG A 174 7.51 1.91 15.68
C ARG A 174 7.18 0.43 15.69
N ASP A 175 5.91 0.10 15.51
CA ASP A 175 5.37 -1.24 15.55
C ASP A 175 4.10 -1.34 14.65
N PRO A 176 3.57 -2.57 14.44
CA PRO A 176 2.37 -2.75 13.65
C PRO A 176 1.14 -1.99 14.14
N ASP A 177 0.95 -1.82 15.46
CA ASP A 177 -0.23 -1.12 15.98
C ASP A 177 -0.18 0.37 15.62
N GLU A 178 0.96 1.02 15.83
CA GLU A 178 1.16 2.42 15.44
C GLU A 178 1.06 2.63 13.94
N PHE A 179 1.52 1.66 13.13
CA PHE A 179 1.37 1.72 11.68
C PHE A 179 -0.10 1.74 11.28
N LEU A 180 -0.91 0.85 11.85
CA LEU A 180 -2.35 0.77 11.56
C LEU A 180 -3.09 2.03 12.02
N ASP A 181 -2.75 2.55 13.19
CA ASP A 181 -3.35 3.77 13.73
C ASP A 181 -3.04 5.00 12.86
N LEU A 182 -1.76 5.16 12.47
CA LEU A 182 -1.36 6.21 11.53
C LEU A 182 -2.06 6.06 10.18
N LEU A 183 -2.08 4.85 9.64
CA LEU A 183 -2.70 4.57 8.34
C LEU A 183 -4.19 4.90 8.34
N ARG A 184 -4.94 4.45 9.37
CA ARG A 184 -6.38 4.72 9.53
C ARG A 184 -6.65 6.20 9.79
N GLY A 185 -5.88 6.83 10.68
CA GLY A 185 -6.04 8.24 11.03
C GLY A 185 -5.80 9.17 9.86
N ARG A 186 -4.68 8.98 9.15
CA ARG A 186 -4.36 9.75 7.94
C ARG A 186 -5.39 9.51 6.83
N HIS A 187 -5.82 8.26 6.63
CA HIS A 187 -6.87 7.95 5.66
C HIS A 187 -8.22 8.58 6.03
N ALA A 188 -8.58 8.67 7.32
CA ALA A 188 -9.80 9.32 7.77
C ALA A 188 -9.82 10.81 7.41
N VAL A 189 -8.69 11.51 7.58
CA VAL A 189 -8.54 12.92 7.17
C VAL A 189 -8.61 13.05 5.64
N LEU A 190 -7.90 12.18 4.93
CA LEU A 190 -7.81 12.17 3.47
C LEU A 190 -9.18 12.00 2.81
N MET A 191 -10.00 11.09 3.35
CA MET A 191 -11.30 10.71 2.79
C MET A 191 -12.49 11.39 3.48
N ALA A 192 -12.27 12.41 4.32
CA ALA A 192 -13.34 13.04 5.12
C ALA A 192 -14.52 13.57 4.28
N GLY A 193 -14.27 13.98 3.03
CA GLY A 193 -15.29 14.42 2.08
C GLY A 193 -16.14 13.30 1.44
N ARG A 194 -15.82 12.03 1.72
CA ARG A 194 -16.45 10.83 1.12
C ARG A 194 -16.94 9.85 2.19
N PRO A 195 -17.97 10.22 2.98
CA PRO A 195 -18.47 9.38 4.07
C PRO A 195 -18.97 8.01 3.60
N ASP A 196 -19.44 7.90 2.36
CA ASP A 196 -19.87 6.65 1.72
C ASP A 196 -18.72 5.65 1.48
N LYS A 197 -17.47 6.10 1.55
CA LYS A 197 -16.27 5.27 1.39
C LYS A 197 -15.68 4.76 2.71
N GLY A 198 -16.29 5.09 3.84
CA GLY A 198 -15.83 4.68 5.17
C GLY A 198 -14.45 5.25 5.55
N PRO A 199 -14.34 6.58 5.77
CA PRO A 199 -13.06 7.20 6.12
C PRO A 199 -12.42 6.57 7.37
N GLY A 200 -11.24 5.98 7.17
CA GLY A 200 -10.42 5.37 8.21
C GLY A 200 -10.78 3.92 8.53
N GLN A 201 -11.77 3.35 7.83
CA GLN A 201 -12.26 1.99 8.02
C GLN A 201 -11.73 1.08 6.91
N PHE A 202 -11.17 -0.07 7.28
CA PHE A 202 -10.79 -1.06 6.28
C PHE A 202 -12.00 -1.56 5.50
N LYS A 203 -11.74 -1.93 4.24
CA LYS A 203 -12.74 -2.44 3.31
C LYS A 203 -13.47 -3.62 3.93
N GLN A 204 -14.77 -3.72 3.64
CA GLN A 204 -15.65 -4.80 4.08
C GLN A 204 -16.03 -5.75 2.93
N ARG A 205 -15.40 -5.54 1.77
CA ARG A 205 -15.56 -6.33 0.56
C ARG A 205 -14.23 -6.36 -0.16
N ASP A 206 -14.01 -7.43 -0.90
CA ASP A 206 -12.81 -7.56 -1.73
C ASP A 206 -12.84 -6.53 -2.86
N ASN A 207 -11.67 -6.04 -3.22
CA ASN A 207 -11.50 -5.03 -4.26
C ASN A 207 -10.44 -5.47 -5.28
N ARG A 208 -10.58 -4.92 -6.48
CA ARG A 208 -9.74 -5.18 -7.64
C ARG A 208 -9.48 -3.86 -8.35
N ALA A 209 -8.28 -3.69 -8.88
CA ALA A 209 -7.97 -2.60 -9.81
C ALA A 209 -7.30 -3.15 -11.08
N GLY A 210 -7.92 -2.90 -12.24
CA GLY A 210 -7.53 -3.54 -13.49
C GLY A 210 -7.57 -5.07 -13.39
N GLY A 211 -6.43 -5.73 -13.63
CA GLY A 211 -6.29 -7.18 -13.55
C GLY A 211 -5.82 -7.73 -12.20
N THR A 212 -5.70 -6.90 -11.17
CA THR A 212 -5.14 -7.30 -9.87
C THR A 212 -6.24 -7.41 -8.81
N ASP A 213 -6.47 -8.62 -8.28
CA ASP A 213 -7.19 -8.82 -7.02
C ASP A 213 -6.28 -8.52 -5.84
N PHE A 214 -6.71 -7.69 -4.91
CA PHE A 214 -5.94 -7.39 -3.70
C PHE A 214 -6.35 -8.28 -2.54
N VAL A 215 -5.66 -8.13 -1.41
CA VAL A 215 -5.90 -8.91 -0.18
C VAL A 215 -7.38 -8.95 0.18
N ALA A 216 -7.92 -10.14 0.45
CA ALA A 216 -9.31 -10.28 0.87
C ALA A 216 -9.59 -9.45 2.14
N HIS A 217 -10.78 -8.86 2.26
CA HIS A 217 -11.10 -7.92 3.33
C HIS A 217 -10.86 -8.48 4.74
N GLU A 218 -11.15 -9.76 4.97
CA GLU A 218 -10.93 -10.47 6.24
C GLU A 218 -9.45 -10.63 6.62
N LEU A 219 -8.54 -10.52 5.64
CA LEU A 219 -7.09 -10.72 5.81
C LEU A 219 -6.31 -9.39 5.87
N VAL A 220 -6.97 -8.24 5.66
CA VAL A 220 -6.30 -6.93 5.53
C VAL A 220 -5.44 -6.61 6.75
N GLU A 221 -6.01 -6.69 7.96
CA GLU A 221 -5.29 -6.30 9.17
C GLU A 221 -4.12 -7.25 9.45
N GLY A 222 -4.34 -8.57 9.39
CA GLY A 222 -3.28 -9.56 9.59
C GLY A 222 -2.14 -9.41 8.57
N THR A 223 -2.48 -9.11 7.31
CA THR A 223 -1.49 -8.93 6.24
C THR A 223 -0.68 -7.65 6.42
N LEU A 224 -1.30 -6.54 6.84
CA LEU A 224 -0.56 -5.32 7.17
C LEU A 224 0.39 -5.55 8.35
N ARG A 225 -0.07 -6.23 9.40
CA ARG A 225 0.77 -6.53 10.58
C ARG A 225 1.99 -7.35 10.20
N ALA A 226 1.78 -8.46 9.50
CA ALA A 226 2.86 -9.31 9.00
C ALA A 226 3.81 -8.54 8.06
N GLY A 227 3.26 -7.69 7.18
CA GLY A 227 4.06 -6.84 6.31
C GLY A 227 4.89 -5.80 7.06
N VAL A 228 4.38 -5.19 8.12
CA VAL A 228 5.18 -4.26 8.96
C VAL A 228 6.32 -5.01 9.65
N ASP A 229 6.06 -6.20 10.19
CA ASP A 229 7.09 -7.02 10.84
C ASP A 229 8.20 -7.42 9.87
N VAL A 230 7.84 -7.85 8.65
CA VAL A 230 8.81 -8.16 7.58
C VAL A 230 9.65 -6.95 7.20
N GLY A 231 9.06 -5.76 7.18
CA GLY A 231 9.74 -4.52 6.80
C GLY A 231 10.58 -3.90 7.91
N ALA A 232 10.46 -4.35 9.15
CA ALA A 232 11.12 -3.73 10.30
C ALA A 232 12.66 -3.65 10.17
N PRO A 233 13.36 -4.63 9.56
CA PRO A 233 14.82 -4.55 9.39
C PRO A 233 15.25 -3.63 8.22
N VAL A 234 14.34 -3.22 7.33
CA VAL A 234 14.66 -2.42 6.14
C VAL A 234 15.27 -1.06 6.54
N GLY A 235 16.55 -0.90 6.21
CA GLY A 235 17.36 0.28 6.54
C GLY A 235 17.33 1.38 5.48
N GLY A 236 17.53 2.63 5.89
CA GLY A 236 17.52 3.81 5.00
C GLY A 236 16.13 4.39 4.73
N ALA A 237 16.02 5.71 4.56
CA ALA A 237 14.72 6.36 4.43
C ALA A 237 14.04 6.01 3.10
N PHE A 238 14.79 6.07 1.99
CA PHE A 238 14.27 5.71 0.68
C PHE A 238 13.73 4.27 0.63
N ALA A 239 14.48 3.30 1.16
CA ALA A 239 14.07 1.90 1.17
C ALA A 239 12.79 1.70 2.01
N ARG A 240 12.71 2.30 3.21
CA ARG A 240 11.48 2.27 4.01
C ARG A 240 10.30 2.93 3.32
N ALA A 241 10.54 4.02 2.61
CA ALA A 241 9.50 4.72 1.85
C ALA A 241 8.97 3.83 0.70
N ALA A 242 9.86 3.26 -0.10
CA ALA A 242 9.50 2.34 -1.18
C ALA A 242 8.77 1.09 -0.65
N TYR A 243 9.27 0.50 0.43
CA TYR A 243 8.62 -0.63 1.11
C TYR A 243 7.21 -0.27 1.57
N THR A 244 7.05 0.88 2.23
CA THR A 244 5.75 1.35 2.73
C THR A 244 4.77 1.62 1.60
N MET A 245 5.24 2.23 0.50
CA MET A 245 4.44 2.43 -0.72
C MET A 245 3.92 1.10 -1.26
N PHE A 246 4.80 0.10 -1.40
CA PHE A 246 4.45 -1.22 -1.90
C PHE A 246 3.49 -1.95 -0.97
N LEU A 247 3.78 -1.99 0.35
CA LEU A 247 2.95 -2.63 1.36
C LEU A 247 1.49 -2.13 1.32
N VAL A 248 1.29 -0.82 1.37
CA VAL A 248 -0.07 -0.24 1.37
C VAL A 248 -0.77 -0.47 0.03
N SER A 249 -0.04 -0.36 -1.08
CA SER A 249 -0.60 -0.56 -2.43
C SER A 249 -1.03 -2.00 -2.69
N GLU A 250 -0.25 -2.98 -2.21
CA GLU A 250 -0.49 -4.42 -2.38
C GLU A 250 -1.64 -4.93 -1.50
N VAL A 251 -1.75 -4.44 -0.27
CA VAL A 251 -2.88 -4.78 0.60
C VAL A 251 -4.16 -4.12 0.11
N HIS A 252 -4.06 -2.87 -0.35
CA HIS A 252 -5.19 -2.07 -0.80
C HIS A 252 -6.32 -2.03 0.25
N PRO A 253 -6.02 -1.56 1.49
CA PRO A 253 -6.82 -1.83 2.68
C PRO A 253 -8.17 -1.11 2.73
N PHE A 254 -8.38 -0.07 1.94
CA PHE A 254 -9.57 0.78 1.98
C PHE A 254 -10.46 0.60 0.75
N ALA A 255 -11.71 1.06 0.83
CA ALA A 255 -12.64 1.02 -0.31
C ALA A 255 -12.25 1.97 -1.44
N ASP A 256 -11.54 3.06 -1.11
CA ASP A 256 -11.01 4.08 -2.03
C ASP A 256 -9.83 4.80 -1.31
N GLY A 257 -9.04 5.62 -2.01
CA GLY A 257 -7.97 6.42 -1.41
C GLY A 257 -6.63 5.70 -1.24
N ASN A 258 -6.52 4.42 -1.63
CA ASN A 258 -5.34 3.58 -1.39
C ASN A 258 -4.05 4.14 -2.02
N GLY A 259 -4.09 4.59 -3.28
CA GLY A 259 -2.90 5.19 -3.91
C GLY A 259 -2.45 6.48 -3.22
N ARG A 260 -3.40 7.34 -2.84
CA ARG A 260 -3.12 8.62 -2.16
C ARG A 260 -2.51 8.39 -0.79
N ILE A 261 -3.11 7.49 0.00
CA ILE A 261 -2.60 7.20 1.34
C ILE A 261 -1.25 6.46 1.28
N ALA A 262 -1.02 5.59 0.30
CA ALA A 262 0.28 4.96 0.10
C ALA A 262 1.39 6.01 -0.15
N ARG A 263 1.12 7.01 -1.00
CA ARG A 263 2.06 8.12 -1.25
C ARG A 263 2.30 8.99 -0.02
N VAL A 264 1.25 9.28 0.76
CA VAL A 264 1.38 10.00 2.04
C VAL A 264 2.26 9.22 3.02
N MET A 265 2.02 7.91 3.19
CA MET A 265 2.80 7.07 4.10
C MET A 265 4.26 6.93 3.64
N MET A 266 4.50 6.79 2.33
CA MET A 266 5.83 6.82 1.71
C MET A 266 6.56 8.13 2.03
N ASN A 267 5.93 9.28 1.80
CA ASN A 267 6.56 10.57 2.05
C ASN A 267 6.75 10.86 3.54
N ALA A 268 5.89 10.35 4.43
CA ALA A 268 6.10 10.45 5.86
C ALA A 268 7.40 9.74 6.30
N ALA A 269 7.72 8.57 5.73
CA ALA A 269 8.97 7.86 6.03
C ALA A 269 10.22 8.64 5.58
N LEU A 270 10.12 9.42 4.49
CA LEU A 270 11.19 10.30 4.01
C LEU A 270 11.33 11.55 4.89
N VAL A 271 10.21 12.21 5.16
CA VAL A 271 10.16 13.44 5.96
C VAL A 271 10.64 13.19 7.40
N SER A 272 10.26 12.08 8.03
CA SER A 272 10.73 11.71 9.37
C SER A 272 12.24 11.51 9.45
N ALA A 273 12.90 11.23 8.32
CA ALA A 273 14.34 11.05 8.20
C ALA A 273 15.07 12.27 7.61
N GLY A 274 14.36 13.36 7.31
CA GLY A 274 14.93 14.56 6.69
C GLY A 274 15.35 14.38 5.22
N GLU A 275 14.77 13.40 4.52
CA GLU A 275 15.03 13.15 3.09
C GLU A 275 13.97 13.79 2.19
N GLY A 276 14.32 13.98 0.91
CA GLY A 276 13.48 14.60 -0.11
C GLY A 276 12.27 13.75 -0.43
N ARG A 277 11.11 14.40 -0.60
CA ARG A 277 9.85 13.75 -0.93
C ARG A 277 9.84 13.19 -2.36
N ILE A 278 8.90 12.28 -2.62
CA ILE A 278 8.61 11.73 -3.93
C ILE A 278 7.24 12.25 -4.36
N ILE A 279 7.21 13.04 -5.44
CA ILE A 279 6.01 13.46 -6.13
C ILE A 279 5.95 12.72 -7.47
N VAL A 280 4.78 12.18 -7.82
CA VAL A 280 4.50 11.54 -9.11
C VAL A 280 3.65 12.52 -9.94
N PRO A 281 4.25 13.27 -10.89
CA PRO A 281 3.49 14.18 -11.75
C PRO A 281 2.53 13.45 -12.67
N THR A 282 1.56 14.18 -13.24
CA THR A 282 0.53 13.64 -14.15
C THR A 282 1.11 12.78 -15.27
N VAL A 283 2.15 13.28 -15.96
CA VAL A 283 2.80 12.58 -17.08
C VAL A 283 3.49 11.28 -16.66
N TYR A 284 3.77 11.11 -15.37
CA TYR A 284 4.53 9.99 -14.82
C TYR A 284 3.63 8.91 -14.19
N ARG A 285 2.32 9.13 -14.21
CA ARG A 285 1.31 8.21 -13.66
C ARG A 285 1.46 6.79 -14.21
N ASP A 286 1.58 6.63 -15.52
CA ASP A 286 1.60 5.30 -16.13
C ASP A 286 2.91 4.57 -15.82
N ASN A 287 4.03 5.29 -15.66
CA ASN A 287 5.27 4.71 -15.15
C ASN A 287 5.10 4.14 -13.74
N ASP A 288 4.49 4.91 -12.83
CA ASP A 288 4.21 4.49 -11.44
C ASP A 288 3.29 3.26 -11.39
N VAL A 289 2.15 3.32 -12.09
CA VAL A 289 1.16 2.23 -12.11
C VAL A 289 1.75 0.96 -12.75
N LEU A 290 2.49 1.07 -13.85
CA LEU A 290 3.12 -0.07 -14.50
C LEU A 290 4.23 -0.68 -13.64
N ALA A 291 5.00 0.14 -12.93
CA ALA A 291 6.07 -0.35 -12.06
C ALA A 291 5.51 -1.09 -10.83
N LEU A 292 4.44 -0.56 -10.21
CA LEU A 292 3.70 -1.27 -9.16
C LEU A 292 3.17 -2.62 -9.69
N ARG A 293 2.50 -2.63 -10.86
CA ARG A 293 2.02 -3.87 -11.47
C ARG A 293 3.15 -4.87 -11.78
N GLY A 294 4.29 -4.39 -12.24
CA GLY A 294 5.48 -5.20 -12.49
C GLY A 294 6.01 -5.84 -11.22
N ALA A 295 6.05 -5.09 -10.11
CA ALA A 295 6.41 -5.60 -8.80
C ALA A 295 5.40 -6.64 -8.29
N THR A 296 4.09 -6.36 -8.38
CA THR A 296 3.02 -7.27 -7.96
C THR A 296 3.05 -8.60 -8.70
N HIS A 297 3.06 -8.58 -10.04
CA HIS A 297 2.80 -9.77 -10.85
C HIS A 297 4.06 -10.55 -11.19
N ASN A 298 5.20 -9.87 -11.29
CA ASN A 298 6.44 -10.46 -11.79
C ASN A 298 7.62 -10.30 -10.84
N ARG A 299 7.43 -9.71 -9.64
CA ARG A 299 8.51 -9.35 -8.71
C ARG A 299 9.59 -8.47 -9.37
N HIS A 300 9.20 -7.64 -10.34
CA HIS A 300 10.11 -6.70 -11.01
C HIS A 300 10.35 -5.47 -10.13
N PHE A 301 10.95 -5.68 -8.95
CA PHE A 301 11.16 -4.64 -7.94
C PHE A 301 12.12 -3.54 -8.39
N ASP A 302 13.14 -3.85 -9.19
CA ASP A 302 14.08 -2.86 -9.71
C ASP A 302 13.38 -1.78 -10.56
N GLY A 303 12.31 -2.14 -11.28
CA GLY A 303 11.51 -1.20 -12.04
C GLY A 303 10.79 -0.19 -11.14
N LEU A 304 10.18 -0.66 -10.04
CA LEU A 304 9.56 0.19 -9.03
C LEU A 304 10.58 1.12 -8.39
N LEU A 305 11.73 0.59 -7.97
CA LEU A 305 12.77 1.39 -7.35
C LEU A 305 13.30 2.47 -8.30
N ALA A 306 13.55 2.14 -9.57
CA ALA A 306 14.03 3.11 -10.55
C ALA A 306 13.04 4.26 -10.78
N VAL A 307 11.73 3.96 -10.81
CA VAL A 307 10.67 4.96 -10.94
C VAL A 307 10.64 5.89 -9.72
N LEU A 308 10.68 5.33 -8.51
CA LEU A 308 10.67 6.10 -7.26
C LEU A 308 11.94 6.95 -7.09
N GLU A 309 13.13 6.41 -7.41
CA GLU A 309 14.40 7.14 -7.37
C GLU A 309 14.39 8.32 -8.36
N PHE A 310 13.88 8.12 -9.57
CA PHE A 310 13.75 9.19 -10.55
C PHE A 310 12.80 10.29 -10.05
N ALA A 311 11.63 9.92 -9.54
CA ALA A 311 10.64 10.84 -9.00
C ALA A 311 11.16 11.62 -7.78
N GLN A 312 11.93 11.00 -6.89
CA GLN A 312 12.58 11.68 -5.76
C GLN A 312 13.58 12.75 -6.26
N ARG A 313 14.45 12.37 -7.19
CA ARG A 313 15.45 13.28 -7.78
C ARG A 313 14.82 14.41 -8.58
N TYR A 314 13.71 14.13 -9.26
CA TYR A 314 12.91 15.13 -9.95
C TYR A 314 12.36 16.15 -8.94
N THR A 315 11.71 15.66 -7.88
CA THR A 315 11.12 16.50 -6.83
C THR A 315 12.17 17.37 -6.15
N ALA A 316 13.36 16.83 -5.89
CA ALA A 316 14.46 17.57 -5.26
C ALA A 316 15.08 18.68 -6.15
N ARG A 317 14.69 18.79 -7.43
CA ARG A 317 15.24 19.78 -8.37
C ARG A 317 14.24 20.85 -8.81
N VAL A 318 12.95 20.59 -8.66
CA VAL A 318 11.93 21.61 -8.93
C VAL A 318 11.99 22.67 -7.84
N ASP A 319 11.99 23.94 -8.23
CA ASP A 319 11.97 25.03 -7.25
C ASP A 319 10.55 25.32 -6.76
N PHE A 320 10.23 24.79 -5.57
CA PHE A 320 8.96 25.03 -4.90
C PHE A 320 8.96 26.24 -3.96
N THR A 321 9.85 27.23 -4.17
CA THR A 321 9.84 28.47 -3.36
C THR A 321 8.51 29.18 -3.47
N ASP A 322 7.97 29.35 -4.68
CA ASP A 322 6.66 29.95 -4.88
C ASP A 322 5.95 29.34 -6.09
N ARG A 323 4.72 29.79 -6.36
CA ARG A 323 3.96 29.32 -7.52
C ARG A 323 4.64 29.68 -8.84
N HIS A 324 5.26 30.87 -8.94
CA HIS A 324 5.86 31.33 -10.18
C HIS A 324 7.07 30.46 -10.56
N THR A 325 7.95 30.16 -9.61
CA THR A 325 9.12 29.30 -9.88
C THR A 325 8.72 27.85 -10.14
N ALA A 326 7.81 27.29 -9.34
CA ALA A 326 7.32 25.94 -9.55
C ALA A 326 6.62 25.79 -10.92
N GLU A 327 5.78 26.75 -11.29
CA GLU A 327 5.04 26.72 -12.57
C GLU A 327 5.90 27.19 -13.76
N ALA A 328 7.13 27.64 -13.54
CA ALA A 328 8.12 27.74 -14.61
C ALA A 328 8.75 26.36 -14.90
N ASP A 329 9.08 25.60 -13.86
CA ASP A 329 9.72 24.28 -13.99
C ASP A 329 8.74 23.20 -14.45
N LEU A 330 7.57 23.07 -13.80
CA LEU A 330 6.62 21.98 -14.02
C LEU A 330 6.15 21.84 -15.48
N PRO A 331 5.83 22.92 -16.23
CA PRO A 331 5.50 22.79 -17.65
C PRO A 331 6.70 22.43 -18.52
N ARG A 332 7.89 22.98 -18.23
CA ARG A 332 9.14 22.70 -18.98
C ARG A 332 9.55 21.24 -18.87
N THR A 333 9.19 20.59 -17.77
CA THR A 333 9.47 19.18 -17.53
C THR A 333 8.36 18.23 -17.99
N ASN A 334 7.29 18.75 -18.59
CA ASN A 334 6.08 18.02 -18.99
C ASN A 334 5.21 17.53 -17.83
N ALA A 335 5.40 18.01 -16.60
CA ALA A 335 4.76 17.49 -15.38
C ALA A 335 3.22 17.37 -15.48
N PHE A 336 2.58 18.33 -16.15
CA PHE A 336 1.12 18.41 -16.30
C PHE A 336 0.58 17.69 -17.55
N ARG A 337 1.42 17.08 -18.39
CA ARG A 337 0.95 16.41 -19.61
C ARG A 337 0.10 15.19 -19.25
N ASP A 338 -0.98 14.99 -19.99
CA ASP A 338 -1.76 13.75 -19.93
C ASP A 338 -0.84 12.55 -20.26
N PRO A 339 -0.86 11.47 -19.46
CA PRO A 339 0.05 10.35 -19.64
C PRO A 339 -0.18 9.61 -20.97
N VAL A 340 -1.43 9.48 -21.43
CA VAL A 340 -1.75 8.76 -22.67
C VAL A 340 -1.30 9.56 -23.89
N GLU A 341 -1.58 10.86 -23.91
CA GLU A 341 -1.09 11.74 -24.96
C GLU A 341 0.44 11.79 -25.00
N ALA A 342 1.09 11.87 -23.83
CA ALA A 342 2.54 11.90 -23.72
C ALA A 342 3.18 10.59 -24.21
N ASP A 343 2.63 9.43 -23.85
CA ASP A 343 3.10 8.14 -24.33
C ASP A 343 3.01 8.00 -25.84
N ASN A 344 1.89 8.40 -26.44
CA ASN A 344 1.72 8.36 -27.89
C ASN A 344 2.70 9.29 -28.62
N ALA A 345 3.08 10.41 -27.99
CA ALA A 345 4.02 11.38 -28.55
C ALA A 345 5.49 11.11 -28.18
N GLY A 346 5.79 10.07 -27.38
CA GLY A 346 7.13 9.81 -26.85
C GLY A 346 7.64 10.88 -25.88
N ILE A 347 6.74 11.67 -25.30
CA ILE A 347 7.05 12.71 -24.32
C ILE A 347 7.21 12.06 -22.95
N ARG A 348 8.24 12.48 -22.21
CA ARG A 348 8.58 11.93 -20.89
C ARG A 348 8.76 13.05 -19.88
N LEU A 349 8.60 12.72 -18.60
CA LEU A 349 9.07 13.57 -17.52
C LEU A 349 10.58 13.75 -17.66
N VAL A 350 11.05 15.00 -17.64
CA VAL A 350 12.48 15.32 -17.66
C VAL A 350 12.86 16.09 -16.40
N LEU A 351 14.15 16.10 -16.06
CA LEU A 351 14.66 16.86 -14.92
C LEU A 351 14.74 18.35 -15.31
N PRO A 352 14.42 19.29 -14.39
CA PRO A 352 14.50 20.74 -14.65
C PRO A 352 15.86 21.25 -15.12
#